data_AF-K7F580-F1
#
_entry.id   AF-K7F580-F1
#
_cell.length_a   1.000
_cell.length_b   1.000
_cell.length_c   1.000
_cell.angle_alpha   90.00
_cell.angle_beta   90.00
_cell.angle_gamma   90.00
#
_symmetry.space_group_name_H-M   'P 1'
#
loop_
_entity.id
_entity.type
_entity.pdbx_description
1 polymer ?
#
loop_
_entity_poly.entity_id
_entity_poly.type
_entity_poly.pdbx_seq_one_letter_code
_entity_poly.pdbx_strand_id
1 'polypeptide(L)'
;MYNPLTRSYGEPHKRPEVQNSTVEFIASSDYMLRPPQPAVYLFVLDVSHNAVEAGYLTIVCQSLLENLDKLPGDSRTRIGFVTFDSTVQFYNLQEGLSQPQMLIVSDIDDIFLPTPDSLLVNLHESKELIKDLLNALPNMFTNTRETHSALGPALQAAFKLMSPTGGRISVFQSQLPSLGAGLLHSREDPNQRSSTKVVQHLGPATDFYKKLALDCSGQQTAVDLFLLSSQYSDLASLACMSKYSAGCIYYYPSFHHSHNPTQAEKLQKDLKRYFTRKIGFEAVMRIRCTKGLSIHTFHGNFFVRSTDLLSLANVNPDAGFAVQMSIEESLTDTSLVCFQTALLYTSSKGERRIRVHTLCLPVVTSLADVYAGADVQAAVCLLANMAVDRSVSSSLSDARDALVNAVVDSLSAYISSASNLQQSTLIAPNSLKLFPLYVLALLKQKAFRTGTSTRLDDRVYAMCQIKSQPLGHLMKMIHPNLYRIDRLTDEGAIHVNDRVVPQPPLQKLSAEKLTREGAFLMDCGSIFYIWIGKNCDNSFIKDVLGYPNYASVPQKLTQLPELDTLSSERARSFISWLRDSRPLSPVLQVIKDESPAKTDFFHHLIEDRTEAAFSYYEFLVHIQQQICK
;
A
#
# COMPACT_ATOMS: atom_id res chain seq x y z
N MET A 1 11.68 -7.02 41.83
CA MET A 1 10.98 -7.15 40.53
C MET A 1 9.47 -7.28 40.77
N TYR A 2 8.68 -6.26 40.43
CA TYR A 2 7.23 -6.16 40.69
C TYR A 2 6.41 -6.51 39.44
N ASN A 3 5.51 -7.49 39.49
CA ASN A 3 4.61 -7.82 38.37
C ASN A 3 3.38 -6.88 38.36
N PRO A 4 3.19 -6.05 37.33
CA PRO A 4 2.10 -5.06 37.31
C PRO A 4 0.71 -5.68 37.15
N LEU A 5 0.60 -6.89 36.57
CA LEU A 5 -0.68 -7.56 36.38
C LEU A 5 -1.18 -8.22 37.67
N THR A 6 -0.29 -8.94 38.35
CA THR A 6 -0.64 -9.67 39.59
C THR A 6 -0.41 -8.84 40.86
N ARG A 7 0.18 -7.65 40.72
CA ARG A 7 0.57 -6.75 41.82
C ARG A 7 1.44 -7.43 42.88
N SER A 8 2.25 -8.42 42.49
CA SER A 8 3.07 -9.24 43.40
C SER A 8 4.57 -9.11 43.09
N TYR A 9 5.39 -9.36 44.11
CA TYR A 9 6.84 -9.46 44.01
C TYR A 9 7.25 -10.95 44.04
N GLY A 10 8.34 -11.31 43.36
CA GLY A 10 9.03 -12.58 43.58
C GLY A 10 8.97 -13.63 42.46
N GLU A 11 8.22 -13.40 41.37
CA GLU A 11 8.11 -14.38 40.26
C GLU A 11 8.41 -13.74 38.88
N PRO A 12 9.69 -13.54 38.50
CA PRO A 12 10.07 -12.86 37.26
C PRO A 12 9.51 -13.52 36.00
N HIS A 13 9.37 -14.85 35.99
CA HIS A 13 8.86 -15.60 34.86
C HIS A 13 7.39 -15.30 34.55
N LYS A 14 6.56 -14.87 35.52
CA LYS A 14 5.14 -14.54 35.28
C LYS A 14 4.91 -13.13 34.72
N ARG A 15 5.97 -12.36 34.48
CA ARG A 15 5.84 -10.98 33.99
C ARG A 15 5.35 -10.95 32.53
N PRO A 16 4.55 -9.95 32.13
CA PRO A 16 3.99 -9.89 30.77
C PRO A 16 5.05 -9.98 29.67
N GLU A 17 6.19 -9.32 29.84
CA GLU A 17 7.31 -9.31 28.89
C GLU A 17 8.03 -10.65 28.74
N VAL A 18 7.81 -11.59 29.67
CA VAL A 18 8.33 -12.97 29.58
C VAL A 18 7.25 -13.93 29.08
N GLN A 19 5.98 -13.63 29.36
CA GLN A 19 4.84 -14.48 29.00
C GLN A 19 4.27 -14.19 27.60
N ASN A 20 4.57 -13.03 27.02
CA ASN A 20 4.01 -12.60 25.74
C ASN A 20 5.13 -12.18 24.78
N SER A 21 5.09 -12.72 23.56
CA SER A 21 6.04 -12.38 22.49
C SER A 21 5.81 -10.98 21.91
N THR A 22 4.63 -10.40 22.11
CA THR A 22 4.29 -9.03 21.72
C THR A 22 3.84 -8.23 22.93
N VAL A 23 4.57 -7.16 23.25
CA VAL A 23 4.27 -6.26 24.37
C VAL A 23 4.54 -4.81 23.99
N GLU A 24 4.03 -3.87 24.78
CA GLU A 24 4.32 -2.45 24.63
C GLU A 24 4.70 -1.84 25.98
N PHE A 25 5.86 -1.19 26.02
CA PHE A 25 6.39 -0.51 27.20
C PHE A 25 6.11 0.99 27.10
N ILE A 26 5.86 1.61 28.26
CA ILE A 26 5.95 3.07 28.42
C ILE A 26 7.42 3.39 28.69
N ALA A 27 8.02 4.23 27.86
CA ALA A 27 9.45 4.52 27.93
C ALA A 27 9.76 5.67 28.90
N SER A 28 10.94 5.62 29.55
CA SER A 28 11.46 6.69 30.40
C SER A 28 12.00 7.88 29.59
N SER A 29 12.40 8.94 30.28
CA SER A 29 13.07 10.11 29.71
C SER A 29 14.34 9.76 28.93
N ASP A 30 15.01 8.64 29.24
CA ASP A 30 16.24 8.21 28.56
C ASP A 30 16.00 7.85 27.08
N TYR A 31 14.75 7.64 26.67
CA TYR A 31 14.33 7.35 25.29
C TYR A 31 13.81 8.59 24.55
N MET A 32 14.06 9.78 25.10
CA MET A 32 13.61 11.07 24.57
C MET A 32 14.81 12.01 24.38
N LEU A 33 15.06 12.46 23.14
CA LEU A 33 16.06 13.50 22.86
C LEU A 33 15.51 14.92 23.07
N ARG A 34 14.18 15.05 23.00
CA ARG A 34 13.38 16.24 23.23
C ARG A 34 12.03 15.81 23.81
N PRO A 35 11.24 16.71 24.40
CA PRO A 35 9.88 16.39 24.84
C PRO A 35 9.05 15.77 23.69
N PRO A 36 8.21 14.76 23.96
CA PRO A 36 7.38 14.13 22.93
C PRO A 36 6.55 15.16 22.16
N GLN A 37 6.73 15.18 20.84
CA GLN A 37 6.07 16.15 19.98
C GLN A 37 4.53 16.01 20.04
N PRO A 38 3.76 17.10 19.84
CA PRO A 38 2.33 17.00 19.58
C PRO A 38 2.08 16.38 18.19
N ALA A 39 0.84 15.94 17.95
CA ALA A 39 0.42 15.58 16.59
C ALA A 39 0.33 16.84 15.72
N VAL A 40 1.02 16.85 14.58
CA VAL A 40 1.02 17.98 13.63
C VAL A 40 0.66 17.47 12.23
N TYR A 41 -0.35 18.09 11.63
CA TYR A 41 -0.87 17.72 10.30
C TYR A 41 -0.81 18.91 9.34
N LEU A 42 -0.14 18.74 8.21
CA LEU A 42 -0.09 19.76 7.16
C LEU A 42 -0.70 19.20 5.87
N PHE A 43 -1.64 19.94 5.27
CA PHE A 43 -2.26 19.60 4.00
C PHE A 43 -1.70 20.48 2.90
N VAL A 44 -1.13 19.87 1.86
CA VAL A 44 -0.51 20.56 0.71
C VAL A 44 -1.29 20.16 -0.54
N LEU A 45 -2.07 21.10 -1.08
CA LEU A 45 -3.16 20.83 -2.01
C LEU A 45 -2.91 21.53 -3.36
N ASP A 46 -2.78 20.74 -4.44
CA ASP A 46 -2.77 21.25 -5.80
C ASP A 46 -4.12 21.91 -6.12
N VAL A 47 -4.12 23.18 -6.52
CA VAL A 47 -5.32 23.95 -6.92
C VAL A 47 -5.22 24.47 -8.35
N SER A 48 -4.34 23.87 -9.17
CA SER A 48 -4.30 24.10 -10.60
C SER A 48 -5.63 23.73 -11.27
N HIS A 49 -5.86 24.22 -12.48
CA HIS A 49 -7.06 23.92 -13.26
C HIS A 49 -7.33 22.42 -13.36
N ASN A 50 -6.29 21.59 -13.52
CA ASN A 50 -6.46 20.14 -13.58
C ASN A 50 -7.02 19.56 -12.26
N ALA A 51 -6.50 20.03 -11.14
CA ALA A 51 -6.91 19.66 -9.80
C ALA A 51 -8.35 20.07 -9.49
N VAL A 52 -8.71 21.31 -9.84
CA VAL A 52 -10.08 21.84 -9.66
C VAL A 52 -11.07 21.07 -10.51
N GLU A 53 -10.77 20.82 -11.79
CA GLU A 53 -11.61 20.05 -12.69
C GLU A 53 -11.81 18.60 -12.20
N ALA A 54 -10.75 17.98 -11.69
CA ALA A 54 -10.83 16.64 -11.10
C ALA A 54 -11.84 16.58 -9.95
N GLY A 55 -12.01 17.67 -9.19
CA GLY A 55 -13.01 17.82 -8.13
C GLY A 55 -12.67 17.08 -6.83
N TYR A 56 -11.39 16.80 -6.58
CA TYR A 56 -10.96 16.06 -5.38
C TYR A 56 -11.05 16.90 -4.10
N LEU A 57 -10.89 18.22 -4.20
CA LEU A 57 -10.90 19.15 -3.06
C LEU A 57 -12.18 19.03 -2.24
N THR A 58 -13.34 18.90 -2.89
CA THR A 58 -14.62 18.71 -2.21
C THR A 58 -14.60 17.46 -1.32
N ILE A 59 -14.08 16.35 -1.83
CA ILE A 59 -14.03 15.08 -1.08
C ILE A 59 -13.04 15.18 0.09
N VAL A 60 -11.87 15.79 -0.13
CA VAL A 60 -10.85 15.97 0.91
C VAL A 60 -11.38 16.86 2.02
N CYS A 61 -11.94 18.03 1.68
CA CYS A 61 -12.45 18.98 2.66
C CYS A 61 -13.64 18.40 3.43
N GLN A 62 -14.60 17.76 2.74
CA GLN A 62 -15.73 17.09 3.38
C GLN A 62 -15.28 15.96 4.31
N SER A 63 -14.35 15.11 3.86
CA SER A 63 -13.81 14.04 4.69
C SER A 63 -13.03 14.58 5.89
N LEU A 64 -12.37 15.74 5.78
CA LEU A 64 -11.73 16.39 6.93
C LEU A 64 -12.75 16.94 7.90
N LEU A 65 -13.78 17.65 7.42
CA LEU A 65 -14.87 18.18 8.26
C LEU A 65 -15.55 17.06 9.09
N GLU A 66 -15.84 15.91 8.46
CA GLU A 66 -16.48 14.75 9.12
C GLU A 66 -15.59 14.04 10.17
N ASN A 67 -14.28 14.24 10.09
CA ASN A 67 -13.30 13.49 10.88
C ASN A 67 -12.33 14.40 11.66
N LEU A 68 -12.57 15.71 11.70
CA LEU A 68 -11.70 16.70 12.33
C LEU A 68 -11.45 16.36 13.81
N ASP A 69 -12.53 16.02 14.53
CA ASP A 69 -12.50 15.59 15.93
C ASP A 69 -11.99 14.16 16.15
N LYS A 70 -11.80 13.41 15.06
CA LYS A 70 -11.34 12.02 15.08
C LYS A 70 -9.86 11.89 14.69
N LEU A 71 -9.19 13.00 14.33
CA LEU A 71 -7.76 13.01 14.08
C LEU A 71 -7.01 12.57 15.35
N PRO A 72 -6.08 11.59 15.27
CA PRO A 72 -5.32 11.14 16.42
C PRO A 72 -4.49 12.27 17.02
N GLY A 73 -4.86 12.72 18.21
CA GLY A 73 -4.14 13.79 18.88
C GLY A 73 -4.65 14.05 20.28
N ASP A 74 -4.06 15.04 20.94
CA ASP A 74 -4.49 15.58 22.23
C ASP A 74 -4.86 17.08 22.08
N SER A 75 -4.95 17.81 23.19
CA SER A 75 -5.23 19.25 23.19
C SER A 75 -4.14 20.11 22.53
N ARG A 76 -2.95 19.55 22.28
CA ARG A 76 -1.81 20.23 21.64
C ARG A 76 -1.76 20.00 20.13
N THR A 77 -2.72 19.28 19.57
CA THR A 77 -2.77 18.94 18.14
C THR A 77 -2.75 20.20 17.31
N ARG A 78 -1.89 20.25 16.28
CA ARG A 78 -1.79 21.37 15.35
C ARG A 78 -2.11 20.96 13.91
N ILE A 79 -2.67 21.88 13.17
CA ILE A 79 -3.05 21.68 11.77
C ILE A 79 -2.71 22.93 10.94
N GLY A 80 -2.37 22.72 9.67
CA GLY A 80 -2.15 23.79 8.70
C GLY A 80 -2.51 23.37 7.29
N PHE A 81 -2.65 24.38 6.43
CA PHE A 81 -3.06 24.22 5.04
C PHE A 81 -2.17 25.06 4.13
N VAL A 82 -1.79 24.49 3.00
CA VAL A 82 -1.08 25.14 1.90
C VAL A 82 -1.77 24.71 0.61
N THR A 83 -2.12 25.66 -0.24
CA THR A 83 -2.52 25.38 -1.61
C THR A 83 -1.41 25.84 -2.56
N PHE A 84 -1.37 25.31 -3.78
CA PHE A 84 -0.41 25.75 -4.78
C PHE A 84 -0.90 25.58 -6.21
N ASP A 85 -0.46 26.50 -7.07
CA ASP A 85 -0.63 26.51 -8.52
C ASP A 85 0.66 27.01 -9.20
N SER A 86 0.67 28.17 -9.86
CA SER A 86 1.90 28.90 -10.22
C SER A 86 2.56 29.56 -9.01
N THR A 87 1.81 29.77 -7.93
CA THR A 87 2.25 30.38 -6.67
C THR A 87 2.01 29.43 -5.49
N VAL A 88 2.56 29.75 -4.31
CA VAL A 88 2.33 28.99 -3.07
C VAL A 88 1.47 29.84 -2.14
N GLN A 89 0.34 29.30 -1.67
CA GLN A 89 -0.59 30.04 -0.83
C GLN A 89 -0.76 29.41 0.54
N PHE A 90 -0.52 30.20 1.57
CA PHE A 90 -0.62 29.82 2.98
C PHE A 90 -1.90 30.38 3.59
N TYR A 91 -2.40 29.75 4.64
CA TYR A 91 -3.59 30.21 5.35
C TYR A 91 -3.25 30.53 6.80
N ASN A 92 -3.32 31.81 7.16
CA ASN A 92 -3.25 32.24 8.56
C ASN A 92 -4.62 31.95 9.21
N LEU A 93 -4.56 31.15 10.27
CA LEU A 93 -5.71 30.66 11.03
C LEU A 93 -5.56 30.98 12.53
N GLN A 94 -4.71 31.94 12.88
CA GLN A 94 -4.43 32.28 14.27
C GLN A 94 -5.72 32.63 15.04
N GLU A 95 -5.75 32.28 16.32
CA GLU A 95 -6.86 32.63 17.20
C GLU A 95 -7.10 34.15 17.20
N GLY A 96 -8.36 34.57 17.26
CA GLY A 96 -8.77 35.97 17.24
C GLY A 96 -9.06 36.55 15.85
N LEU A 97 -8.79 35.82 14.77
CA LEU A 97 -9.29 36.17 13.43
C LEU A 97 -10.79 35.88 13.32
N SER A 98 -11.52 36.73 12.60
CA SER A 98 -12.93 36.51 12.24
C SER A 98 -13.11 35.67 10.97
N GLN A 99 -12.08 35.57 10.13
CA GLN A 99 -12.07 34.75 8.92
C GLN A 99 -10.63 34.34 8.55
N PRO A 100 -10.43 33.21 7.85
CA PRO A 100 -9.11 32.80 7.34
C PRO A 100 -8.47 33.87 6.45
N GLN A 101 -7.17 34.09 6.57
CA GLN A 101 -6.41 35.01 5.72
C GLN A 101 -5.47 34.23 4.80
N MET A 102 -5.65 34.38 3.49
CA MET A 102 -4.80 33.76 2.48
C MET A 102 -3.58 34.66 2.20
N LEU A 103 -2.39 34.08 2.29
CA LEU A 103 -1.10 34.74 2.08
C LEU A 103 -0.42 34.10 0.87
N ILE A 104 -0.27 34.87 -0.21
CA ILE A 104 0.28 34.38 -1.49
C ILE A 104 1.76 34.72 -1.57
N VAL A 105 2.59 33.71 -1.82
CA VAL A 105 4.01 33.87 -2.13
C VAL A 105 4.23 33.51 -3.59
N SER A 106 4.53 34.52 -4.40
CA SER A 106 4.77 34.38 -5.84
C SER A 106 6.23 34.10 -6.18
N ASP A 107 7.17 34.43 -5.29
CA ASP A 107 8.58 34.06 -5.45
C ASP A 107 8.78 32.60 -5.05
N ILE A 108 8.79 31.73 -6.06
CA ILE A 108 8.93 30.28 -5.89
C ILE A 108 10.39 29.81 -5.95
N ASP A 109 11.32 30.69 -6.34
CA ASP A 109 12.74 30.39 -6.43
C ASP A 109 13.42 30.59 -5.06
N ASP A 110 12.99 31.60 -4.29
CA ASP A 110 13.39 31.80 -2.88
C ASP A 110 12.18 31.71 -1.92
N ILE A 111 11.66 30.48 -1.76
CA ILE A 111 10.47 30.26 -0.95
C ILE A 111 10.72 30.58 0.55
N PHE A 112 9.90 31.46 1.11
CA PHE A 112 9.91 31.83 2.53
C PHE A 112 8.55 31.64 3.19
N LEU A 113 8.54 31.58 4.53
CA LEU A 113 7.32 31.50 5.32
C LEU A 113 6.87 32.91 5.71
N PRO A 114 5.67 33.37 5.33
CA PRO A 114 5.24 34.74 5.60
C PRO A 114 5.03 34.99 7.11
N THR A 115 4.44 34.04 7.84
CA THR A 115 4.11 34.18 9.27
C THR A 115 4.16 32.83 10.02
N PRO A 116 5.35 32.25 10.28
CA PRO A 116 5.52 30.86 10.75
C PRO A 116 4.62 30.42 11.90
N ASP A 117 4.45 31.26 12.93
CA ASP A 117 3.71 30.92 14.15
C ASP A 117 2.19 30.82 13.95
N SER A 118 1.68 31.38 12.84
CA SER A 118 0.24 31.51 12.56
C SER A 118 -0.29 30.51 11.53
N LEU A 119 0.59 29.69 10.95
CA LEU A 119 0.28 28.75 9.86
C LEU A 119 0.01 27.32 10.36
N LEU A 120 0.61 26.93 11.49
CA LEU A 120 0.36 25.67 12.18
C LEU A 120 -0.33 25.95 13.53
N VAL A 121 -1.65 26.04 13.48
CA VAL A 121 -2.47 26.49 14.62
C VAL A 121 -2.98 25.33 15.44
N ASN A 122 -3.36 25.58 16.70
CA ASN A 122 -4.00 24.59 17.53
C ASN A 122 -5.38 24.22 16.95
N LEU A 123 -5.62 22.92 16.80
CA LEU A 123 -6.86 22.38 16.22
C LEU A 123 -8.11 22.78 17.02
N HIS A 124 -8.01 22.82 18.35
CA HIS A 124 -9.14 23.11 19.23
C HIS A 124 -9.43 24.61 19.31
N GLU A 125 -8.39 25.44 19.40
CA GLU A 125 -8.52 26.91 19.51
C GLU A 125 -9.04 27.52 18.20
N SER A 126 -8.51 27.07 17.05
CA SER A 126 -8.86 27.61 15.73
C SER A 126 -9.94 26.79 15.00
N LYS A 127 -10.71 25.96 15.72
CA LYS A 127 -11.62 24.96 15.11
C LYS A 127 -12.61 25.55 14.12
N GLU A 128 -13.26 26.67 14.47
CA GLU A 128 -14.26 27.29 13.59
C GLU A 128 -13.61 27.93 12.35
N LEU A 129 -12.46 28.61 12.50
CA LEU A 129 -11.69 29.13 11.36
C LEU A 129 -11.25 28.02 10.38
N ILE A 130 -10.85 26.86 10.92
CA ILE A 130 -10.50 25.69 10.10
C ILE A 130 -11.72 25.19 9.34
N LYS A 131 -12.89 25.10 9.98
CA LYS A 131 -14.14 24.69 9.32
C LYS A 131 -14.56 25.68 8.24
N ASP A 132 -14.44 26.98 8.50
CA ASP A 132 -14.72 28.04 7.53
C ASP A 132 -13.81 27.90 6.30
N LEU A 133 -12.50 27.69 6.51
CA LEU A 133 -11.57 27.44 5.41
C LEU A 133 -11.95 26.19 4.61
N LEU A 134 -12.20 25.06 5.29
CA LEU A 134 -12.55 23.79 4.63
C LEU A 134 -13.87 23.89 3.83
N ASN A 135 -14.84 24.69 4.29
CA ASN A 135 -16.07 24.95 3.55
C ASN A 135 -15.83 25.87 2.32
N ALA A 136 -14.88 26.80 2.42
CA ALA A 136 -14.57 27.75 1.36
C ALA A 136 -13.67 27.17 0.25
N LEU A 137 -12.68 26.35 0.60
CA LEU A 137 -11.64 25.83 -0.30
C LEU A 137 -12.17 25.24 -1.62
N PRO A 138 -13.21 24.38 -1.64
CA PRO A 138 -13.71 23.81 -2.90
C PRO A 138 -14.26 24.84 -3.90
N ASN A 139 -14.73 25.99 -3.41
CA ASN A 139 -15.33 27.04 -4.23
C ASN A 139 -14.36 28.20 -4.53
N MET A 140 -13.26 28.29 -3.78
CA MET A 140 -12.31 29.41 -3.88
C MET A 140 -11.59 29.48 -5.23
N PHE A 141 -11.37 28.32 -5.85
CA PHE A 141 -10.60 28.18 -7.09
C PHE A 141 -11.47 27.79 -8.30
N THR A 142 -12.80 27.88 -8.18
CA THR A 142 -13.72 27.55 -9.28
C THR A 142 -13.41 28.42 -10.50
N ASN A 143 -13.31 27.80 -11.69
CA ASN A 143 -12.93 28.45 -12.94
C ASN A 143 -11.53 29.11 -12.93
N THR A 144 -10.61 28.65 -12.08
CA THR A 144 -9.20 29.06 -12.16
C THR A 144 -8.63 28.83 -13.55
N ARG A 145 -7.80 29.77 -14.03
CA ARG A 145 -7.08 29.66 -15.30
C ARG A 145 -5.63 29.19 -15.12
N GLU A 146 -5.20 29.02 -13.87
CA GLU A 146 -3.83 28.60 -13.55
C GLU A 146 -3.64 27.14 -13.92
N THR A 147 -2.84 26.88 -14.95
CA THR A 147 -2.54 25.50 -15.39
C THR A 147 -1.29 24.93 -14.72
N HIS A 148 -0.46 25.78 -14.10
CA HIS A 148 0.80 25.38 -13.51
C HIS A 148 0.62 24.76 -12.12
N SER A 149 1.57 23.89 -11.76
CA SER A 149 1.65 23.22 -10.47
C SER A 149 3.10 23.26 -9.96
N ALA A 150 3.38 24.19 -9.05
CA ALA A 150 4.67 24.43 -8.40
C ALA A 150 4.86 23.54 -7.16
N LEU A 151 4.77 22.21 -7.33
CA LEU A 151 4.82 21.26 -6.23
C LEU A 151 6.14 21.32 -5.45
N GLY A 152 7.29 21.41 -6.13
CA GLY A 152 8.57 21.42 -5.44
C GLY A 152 8.76 22.63 -4.50
N PRO A 153 8.51 23.87 -4.95
CA PRO A 153 8.46 25.03 -4.07
C PRO A 153 7.47 24.88 -2.90
N ALA A 154 6.26 24.36 -3.15
CA ALA A 154 5.28 24.11 -2.10
C ALA A 154 5.79 23.09 -1.05
N LEU A 155 6.51 22.05 -1.49
CA LEU A 155 7.14 21.08 -0.61
C LEU A 155 8.32 21.64 0.17
N GLN A 156 9.13 22.52 -0.42
CA GLN A 156 10.21 23.22 0.28
C GLN A 156 9.66 24.13 1.38
N ALA A 157 8.57 24.86 1.09
CA ALA A 157 7.81 25.62 2.09
C ALA A 157 7.27 24.71 3.21
N ALA A 158 6.63 23.60 2.84
CA ALA A 158 6.07 22.65 3.79
C ALA A 158 7.14 22.06 4.71
N PHE A 159 8.32 21.73 4.17
CA PHE A 159 9.46 21.29 4.97
C PHE A 159 9.91 22.37 5.96
N LYS A 160 10.10 23.63 5.51
CA LYS A 160 10.46 24.74 6.41
C LYS A 160 9.45 24.91 7.53
N LEU A 161 8.15 24.81 7.22
CA LEU A 161 7.06 24.97 8.19
C LEU A 161 7.01 23.82 9.21
N MET A 162 7.27 22.59 8.78
CA MET A 162 7.21 21.40 9.64
C MET A 162 8.50 21.16 10.44
N SER A 163 9.64 21.67 9.97
CA SER A 163 10.97 21.46 10.55
C SER A 163 11.06 21.62 12.08
N PRO A 164 10.44 22.64 12.71
CA PRO A 164 10.56 22.83 14.16
C PRO A 164 10.02 21.66 15.00
N THR A 165 8.99 20.96 14.52
CA THR A 165 8.31 19.92 15.30
C THR A 165 8.36 18.54 14.69
N GLY A 166 8.37 18.43 13.37
CA GLY A 166 7.98 17.21 12.68
C GLY A 166 6.46 17.10 12.54
N GLY A 167 6.01 15.91 12.11
CA GLY A 167 4.60 15.59 11.90
C GLY A 167 4.36 14.93 10.55
N ARG A 168 3.15 15.09 10.01
CA ARG A 168 2.74 14.45 8.76
C ARG A 168 2.26 15.47 7.74
N ILE A 169 2.90 15.49 6.57
CA ILE A 169 2.49 16.24 5.39
C ILE A 169 1.62 15.33 4.51
N SER A 170 0.43 15.77 4.13
CA SER A 170 -0.45 15.08 3.17
C SER A 170 -0.50 15.89 1.88
N VAL A 171 0.13 15.37 0.83
CA VAL A 171 0.26 16.02 -0.48
C VAL A 171 -0.81 15.48 -1.41
N PHE A 172 -1.59 16.37 -2.04
CA PHE A 172 -2.54 16.01 -3.08
C PHE A 172 -2.10 16.64 -4.39
N GLN A 173 -1.78 15.79 -5.37
CA GLN A 173 -1.24 16.18 -6.67
C GLN A 173 -2.10 15.60 -7.79
N SER A 174 -2.47 16.42 -8.78
CA SER A 174 -3.34 16.00 -9.89
C SER A 174 -2.60 15.77 -11.22
N GLN A 175 -1.40 16.35 -11.37
CA GLN A 175 -0.66 16.32 -12.63
C GLN A 175 0.85 16.29 -12.41
N LEU A 176 1.61 16.30 -13.50
CA LEU A 176 3.06 16.40 -13.45
C LEU A 176 3.49 17.81 -12.96
N PRO A 177 4.39 17.93 -11.97
CA PRO A 177 4.90 19.23 -11.52
C PRO A 177 5.54 20.02 -12.65
N SER A 178 5.04 21.23 -12.91
CA SER A 178 5.32 21.96 -14.14
C SER A 178 6.17 23.21 -13.96
N LEU A 179 6.41 23.65 -12.72
CA LEU A 179 7.02 24.94 -12.43
C LEU A 179 7.90 24.87 -11.17
N GLY A 180 9.00 25.63 -11.16
CA GLY A 180 9.93 25.75 -10.03
C GLY A 180 10.85 24.54 -9.84
N ALA A 181 11.56 24.53 -8.71
CA ALA A 181 12.46 23.43 -8.35
C ALA A 181 11.73 22.07 -8.36
N GLY A 182 12.39 21.02 -8.83
CA GLY A 182 11.79 19.68 -8.85
C GLY A 182 10.70 19.46 -9.92
N LEU A 183 10.50 20.41 -10.85
CA LEU A 183 9.67 20.18 -12.04
C LEU A 183 10.11 18.89 -12.77
N LEU A 184 9.17 18.25 -13.43
CA LEU A 184 9.40 17.01 -14.18
C LEU A 184 9.07 17.20 -15.66
N HIS A 185 9.46 16.24 -16.49
CA HIS A 185 9.12 16.22 -17.90
C HIS A 185 8.35 14.95 -18.25
N SER A 186 7.46 15.04 -19.23
CA SER A 186 6.72 13.88 -19.73
C SER A 186 7.66 12.97 -20.53
N ARG A 187 8.34 12.07 -19.81
CA ARG A 187 9.32 11.13 -20.34
C ARG A 187 8.77 9.74 -20.66
N GLU A 188 7.51 9.43 -20.31
CA GLU A 188 6.90 8.17 -20.75
C GLU A 188 6.71 8.17 -22.27
N ASP A 189 7.26 7.16 -22.95
CA ASP A 189 6.96 6.87 -24.36
C ASP A 189 5.78 5.88 -24.45
N PRO A 190 4.60 6.31 -24.93
CA PRO A 190 3.42 5.44 -25.05
C PRO A 190 3.64 4.23 -25.96
N ASN A 191 4.53 4.33 -26.96
CA ASN A 191 4.80 3.24 -27.92
C ASN A 191 5.59 2.10 -27.29
N GLN A 192 6.24 2.33 -26.15
CA GLN A 192 7.06 1.34 -25.46
C GLN A 192 6.33 0.67 -24.27
N ARG A 193 5.04 0.97 -24.05
CA ARG A 193 4.26 0.41 -22.92
C ARG A 193 4.15 -1.11 -22.91
N SER A 194 4.30 -1.76 -24.07
CA SER A 194 4.30 -3.22 -24.24
C SER A 194 5.70 -3.80 -24.48
N SER A 195 6.76 -2.99 -24.39
CA SER A 195 8.15 -3.43 -24.61
C SER A 195 8.51 -4.63 -23.72
N THR A 196 9.11 -5.64 -24.35
CA THR A 196 9.60 -6.85 -23.68
C THR A 196 11.06 -6.77 -23.28
N LYS A 197 11.81 -5.77 -23.79
CA LYS A 197 13.27 -5.68 -23.62
C LYS A 197 13.68 -4.81 -22.44
N VAL A 198 13.20 -3.56 -22.39
CA VAL A 198 13.57 -2.58 -21.34
C VAL A 198 12.37 -1.70 -21.04
N VAL A 199 12.10 -1.47 -19.75
CA VAL A 199 11.18 -0.43 -19.28
C VAL A 199 11.98 0.84 -19.05
N GLN A 200 11.79 1.83 -19.92
CA GLN A 200 12.48 3.11 -19.78
C GLN A 200 11.93 3.92 -18.60
N HIS A 201 12.78 4.78 -18.04
CA HIS A 201 12.39 5.78 -17.02
C HIS A 201 11.78 5.20 -15.73
N LEU A 202 12.09 3.95 -15.40
CA LEU A 202 11.62 3.30 -14.17
C LEU A 202 12.22 3.92 -12.89
N GLY A 203 13.42 4.51 -12.99
CA GLY A 203 14.06 5.27 -11.92
C GLY A 203 13.65 6.75 -11.89
N PRO A 204 13.81 7.45 -10.76
CA PRO A 204 13.54 8.88 -10.64
C PRO A 204 14.29 9.73 -11.69
N ALA A 205 13.67 10.80 -12.19
CA ALA A 205 14.28 11.75 -13.13
C ALA A 205 15.30 12.66 -12.45
N THR A 206 15.07 12.93 -11.17
CA THR A 206 15.81 13.85 -10.33
C THR A 206 15.87 13.30 -8.91
N ASP A 207 16.90 13.67 -8.18
CA ASP A 207 17.06 13.37 -6.76
C ASP A 207 16.30 14.34 -5.85
N PHE A 208 15.70 15.41 -6.37
CA PHE A 208 14.99 16.45 -5.61
C PHE A 208 14.04 15.87 -4.55
N TYR A 209 13.11 15.01 -4.97
CA TYR A 209 12.10 14.42 -4.07
C TYR A 209 12.71 13.46 -3.04
N LYS A 210 13.79 12.78 -3.40
CA LYS A 210 14.54 11.93 -2.47
C LYS A 210 15.27 12.78 -1.44
N LYS A 211 15.97 13.83 -1.85
CA LYS A 211 16.69 14.75 -0.97
C LYS A 211 15.74 15.41 0.01
N LEU A 212 14.63 15.97 -0.48
CA LEU A 212 13.57 16.54 0.35
C LEU A 212 13.06 15.54 1.40
N ALA A 213 12.80 14.28 1.00
CA ALA A 213 12.32 13.26 1.93
C ALA A 213 13.34 12.91 3.02
N LEU A 214 14.63 12.89 2.67
CA LEU A 214 15.71 12.68 3.64
C LEU A 214 15.80 13.85 4.63
N ASP A 215 15.69 15.08 4.14
CA ASP A 215 15.65 16.29 4.98
C ASP A 215 14.42 16.26 5.92
N CYS A 216 13.24 15.91 5.39
CA CYS A 216 12.01 15.71 6.16
C CYS A 216 12.19 14.61 7.23
N SER A 217 12.76 13.46 6.87
CA SER A 217 13.02 12.38 7.84
C SER A 217 14.03 12.79 8.90
N GLY A 218 14.97 13.69 8.59
CA GLY A 218 15.86 14.33 9.55
C GLY A 218 15.09 15.07 10.65
N GLN A 219 14.04 15.78 10.24
CA GLN A 219 13.18 16.59 11.12
C GLN A 219 11.88 15.87 11.53
N GLN A 220 11.86 14.54 11.52
CA GLN A 220 10.71 13.74 11.96
C GLN A 220 9.39 14.10 11.22
N THR A 221 9.51 14.47 9.94
CA THR A 221 8.39 14.77 9.06
C THR A 221 8.20 13.66 8.04
N ALA A 222 7.02 13.04 7.98
CA ALA A 222 6.65 12.12 6.91
C ALA A 222 5.86 12.86 5.82
N VAL A 223 6.03 12.43 4.57
CA VAL A 223 5.30 12.98 3.41
C VAL A 223 4.47 11.88 2.76
N ASP A 224 3.16 11.98 2.88
CA ASP A 224 2.19 11.06 2.28
C ASP A 224 1.68 11.66 0.96
N LEU A 225 1.76 10.89 -0.13
CA LEU A 225 1.37 11.32 -1.47
C LEU A 225 0.01 10.72 -1.86
N PHE A 226 -0.92 11.58 -2.26
CA PHE A 226 -2.16 11.24 -2.95
C PHE A 226 -2.03 11.75 -4.39
N LEU A 227 -1.79 10.83 -5.33
CA LEU A 227 -1.70 11.14 -6.76
C LEU A 227 -3.03 10.81 -7.45
N LEU A 228 -3.70 11.82 -7.99
CA LEU A 228 -5.03 11.74 -8.59
C LEU A 228 -5.02 12.07 -10.08
N SER A 229 -4.01 11.56 -10.80
CA SER A 229 -3.72 11.99 -12.17
C SER A 229 -4.45 11.19 -13.24
N SER A 230 -4.89 11.88 -14.30
CA SER A 230 -5.44 11.28 -15.52
C SER A 230 -4.36 10.93 -16.54
N GLN A 231 -3.32 11.76 -16.63
CA GLN A 231 -2.18 11.59 -17.52
C GLN A 231 -0.95 11.10 -16.75
N TYR A 232 0.12 10.80 -17.48
CA TYR A 232 1.42 10.48 -16.88
C TYR A 232 1.89 11.61 -15.96
N SER A 233 2.33 11.28 -14.75
CA SER A 233 2.78 12.25 -13.74
C SER A 233 4.10 11.86 -13.07
N ASP A 234 4.81 10.86 -13.63
CA ASP A 234 6.11 10.41 -13.17
C ASP A 234 6.12 10.03 -11.68
N LEU A 235 5.29 9.04 -11.34
CA LEU A 235 5.23 8.48 -10.00
C LEU A 235 6.58 7.90 -9.56
N ALA A 236 7.47 7.51 -10.49
CA ALA A 236 8.83 7.05 -10.14
C ALA A 236 9.60 8.14 -9.37
N SER A 237 9.53 9.38 -9.85
CA SER A 237 10.13 10.54 -9.19
C SER A 237 9.34 10.94 -7.94
N LEU A 238 8.02 11.13 -8.06
CA LEU A 238 7.18 11.64 -6.97
C LEU A 238 7.15 10.72 -5.75
N ALA A 239 7.09 9.40 -5.96
CA ALA A 239 7.04 8.43 -4.88
C ALA A 239 8.24 8.51 -3.92
N CYS A 240 9.36 9.09 -4.36
CA CYS A 240 10.54 9.29 -3.51
C CYS A 240 10.23 10.15 -2.28
N MET A 241 9.29 11.10 -2.38
CA MET A 241 8.91 11.95 -1.25
C MET A 241 8.41 11.13 -0.06
N SER A 242 7.70 10.03 -0.33
CA SER A 242 7.14 9.13 0.68
C SER A 242 8.07 7.97 1.02
N LYS A 243 8.74 7.38 0.01
CA LYS A 243 9.63 6.22 0.18
C LYS A 243 10.72 6.47 1.23
N TYR A 244 11.32 7.65 1.23
CA TYR A 244 12.45 7.98 2.10
C TYR A 244 12.07 8.78 3.36
N SER A 245 10.78 9.10 3.55
CA SER A 245 10.25 9.79 4.73
C SER A 245 9.34 8.89 5.59
N ALA A 246 9.27 7.58 5.29
CA ALA A 246 8.33 6.64 5.88
C ALA A 246 6.84 6.99 5.66
N GLY A 247 6.56 7.67 4.55
CA GLY A 247 5.21 8.01 4.13
C GLY A 247 4.49 6.90 3.35
N CYS A 248 3.27 7.21 2.93
CA CYS A 248 2.33 6.37 2.20
C CYS A 248 2.13 6.93 0.78
N ILE A 249 1.84 6.05 -0.18
CA ILE A 249 1.56 6.43 -1.57
C ILE A 249 0.18 5.89 -1.93
N TYR A 250 -0.71 6.80 -2.31
CA TYR A 250 -2.05 6.51 -2.78
C TYR A 250 -2.19 6.96 -4.23
N TYR A 251 -2.73 6.09 -5.08
CA TYR A 251 -2.90 6.37 -6.51
C TYR A 251 -4.35 6.15 -6.94
N TYR A 252 -4.89 7.16 -7.60
CA TYR A 252 -6.27 7.21 -8.12
C TYR A 252 -6.20 7.57 -9.61
N PRO A 253 -5.89 6.59 -10.48
CA PRO A 253 -5.73 6.85 -11.91
C PRO A 253 -7.04 7.36 -12.52
N SER A 254 -6.95 8.43 -13.31
CA SER A 254 -8.09 9.07 -13.97
C SER A 254 -9.21 9.42 -12.99
N PHE A 255 -8.82 9.95 -11.83
CA PHE A 255 -9.77 10.46 -10.86
C PHE A 255 -10.58 11.61 -11.46
N HIS A 256 -11.89 11.56 -11.28
CA HIS A 256 -12.79 12.66 -11.58
C HIS A 256 -14.08 12.45 -10.80
N HIS A 257 -14.54 13.46 -10.05
CA HIS A 257 -15.71 13.32 -9.19
C HIS A 257 -16.98 12.88 -9.95
N SER A 258 -17.27 13.50 -11.09
CA SER A 258 -18.44 13.18 -11.94
C SER A 258 -18.21 12.05 -12.96
N HIS A 259 -17.09 12.05 -13.68
CA HIS A 259 -16.84 11.05 -14.74
C HIS A 259 -16.31 9.70 -14.23
N ASN A 260 -15.73 9.67 -13.04
CA ASN A 260 -15.22 8.46 -12.41
C ASN A 260 -15.56 8.41 -10.90
N PRO A 261 -16.85 8.33 -10.56
CA PRO A 261 -17.33 8.39 -9.18
C PRO A 261 -16.82 7.23 -8.31
N THR A 262 -16.35 6.13 -8.93
CA THR A 262 -15.74 5.01 -8.20
C THR A 262 -14.45 5.40 -7.49
N GLN A 263 -13.60 6.20 -8.14
CA GLN A 263 -12.37 6.70 -7.53
C GLN A 263 -12.68 7.75 -6.47
N ALA A 264 -13.74 8.54 -6.66
CA ALA A 264 -14.26 9.47 -5.65
C ALA A 264 -14.68 8.74 -4.36
N GLU A 265 -15.50 7.71 -4.47
CA GLU A 265 -15.93 6.88 -3.33
C GLU A 265 -14.74 6.18 -2.67
N LYS A 266 -13.81 5.65 -3.48
CA LYS A 266 -12.56 5.04 -2.99
C LYS A 266 -11.76 6.04 -2.16
N LEU A 267 -11.52 7.24 -2.69
CA LEU A 267 -10.79 8.29 -1.99
C LEU A 267 -11.47 8.63 -0.66
N GLN A 268 -12.79 8.81 -0.63
CA GLN A 268 -13.53 9.11 0.60
C GLN A 268 -13.31 8.03 1.67
N LYS A 269 -13.41 6.74 1.30
CA LYS A 269 -13.22 5.63 2.23
C LYS A 269 -11.78 5.51 2.71
N ASP A 270 -10.82 5.67 1.79
CA ASP A 270 -9.39 5.64 2.11
C ASP A 270 -9.00 6.82 3.02
N LEU A 271 -9.54 8.02 2.80
CA LEU A 271 -9.36 9.19 3.67
C LEU A 271 -9.92 8.99 5.06
N LYS A 272 -11.13 8.40 5.19
CA LYS A 272 -11.69 8.04 6.50
C LYS A 272 -10.73 7.16 7.29
N ARG A 273 -10.17 6.10 6.68
CA ARG A 273 -9.14 5.27 7.32
C ARG A 273 -7.89 6.08 7.65
N TYR A 274 -7.39 6.85 6.70
CA TYR A 274 -6.14 7.61 6.81
C TYR A 274 -6.17 8.69 7.91
N PHE A 275 -7.32 9.34 8.10
CA PHE A 275 -7.53 10.36 9.14
C PHE A 275 -7.76 9.75 10.52
N THR A 276 -8.42 8.60 10.63
CA THR A 276 -8.87 8.06 11.93
C THR A 276 -8.00 6.92 12.47
N ARG A 277 -7.15 6.30 11.65
CA ARG A 277 -6.25 5.24 12.11
C ARG A 277 -5.23 5.78 13.12
N LYS A 278 -4.81 4.92 14.06
CA LYS A 278 -3.69 5.22 14.96
C LYS A 278 -2.43 5.61 14.18
N ILE A 279 -1.59 6.45 14.77
CA ILE A 279 -0.32 6.89 14.19
C ILE A 279 0.73 7.05 15.29
N GLY A 280 1.98 6.74 14.96
CA GLY A 280 3.15 7.06 15.77
C GLY A 280 4.03 8.08 15.06
N PHE A 281 4.64 8.99 15.83
CA PHE A 281 5.54 10.04 15.36
C PHE A 281 6.98 9.77 15.83
N GLU A 282 7.95 10.38 15.15
CA GLU A 282 9.39 10.37 15.49
C GLU A 282 9.88 8.98 15.90
N ALA A 283 9.52 8.00 15.08
CA ALA A 283 9.70 6.61 15.40
C ALA A 283 11.04 6.08 14.87
N VAL A 284 11.56 5.08 15.56
CA VAL A 284 12.69 4.29 15.11
C VAL A 284 12.39 2.82 15.33
N MET A 285 12.75 2.00 14.35
CA MET A 285 12.58 0.55 14.42
C MET A 285 13.95 -0.10 14.31
N ARG A 286 14.28 -0.96 15.29
CA ARG A 286 15.48 -1.79 15.25
C ARG A 286 15.08 -3.26 15.23
N ILE A 287 15.72 -4.04 14.37
CA ILE A 287 15.60 -5.49 14.38
C ILE A 287 16.91 -6.07 14.92
N ARG A 288 16.81 -6.85 15.99
CA ARG A 288 17.94 -7.60 16.57
C ARG A 288 17.76 -9.08 16.26
N CYS A 289 18.86 -9.80 16.12
CA CYS A 289 18.87 -11.24 15.91
C CYS A 289 19.96 -11.91 16.76
N THR A 290 19.83 -13.22 16.99
CA THR A 290 20.87 -14.03 17.64
C THR A 290 22.23 -13.88 16.92
N LYS A 291 23.33 -13.93 17.68
CA LYS A 291 24.70 -13.87 17.14
C LYS A 291 24.88 -14.88 15.99
N GLY A 292 25.61 -14.45 14.97
CA GLY A 292 25.81 -15.20 13.72
C GLY A 292 24.80 -14.86 12.62
N LEU A 293 23.64 -14.30 12.98
CA LEU A 293 22.72 -13.69 12.01
C LEU A 293 23.03 -12.20 11.82
N SER A 294 22.86 -11.73 10.60
CA SER A 294 23.00 -10.31 10.23
C SER A 294 21.86 -9.86 9.33
N ILE A 295 21.56 -8.56 9.34
CA ILE A 295 20.60 -7.94 8.43
C ILE A 295 21.35 -7.55 7.15
N HIS A 296 20.90 -8.06 6.00
CA HIS A 296 21.50 -7.77 4.70
C HIS A 296 20.82 -6.58 4.01
N THR A 297 19.49 -6.60 3.90
CA THR A 297 18.75 -5.56 3.18
C THR A 297 17.35 -5.39 3.73
N PHE A 298 16.94 -4.14 3.95
CA PHE A 298 15.57 -3.79 4.30
C PHE A 298 14.77 -3.42 3.05
N HIS A 299 13.47 -3.71 3.08
CA HIS A 299 12.51 -3.29 2.07
C HIS A 299 11.27 -2.68 2.74
N GLY A 300 10.88 -1.49 2.27
CA GLY A 300 9.88 -0.65 2.91
C GLY A 300 10.03 0.82 2.55
N ASN A 301 9.17 1.65 3.13
CA ASN A 301 9.34 3.10 3.12
C ASN A 301 9.94 3.52 4.47
N PHE A 302 11.17 4.01 4.46
CA PHE A 302 11.91 4.41 5.66
C PHE A 302 13.19 5.16 5.25
N PHE A 303 13.89 5.69 6.25
CA PHE A 303 15.28 6.10 6.10
C PHE A 303 16.21 5.20 6.93
N VAL A 304 17.20 4.56 6.29
CA VAL A 304 18.17 3.70 6.98
C VAL A 304 19.21 4.58 7.70
N ARG A 305 19.36 4.41 9.02
CA ARG A 305 20.34 5.15 9.84
C ARG A 305 21.61 4.32 10.11
N SER A 306 21.45 3.02 10.30
CA SER A 306 22.52 2.02 10.41
C SER A 306 22.03 0.68 9.85
N THR A 307 22.90 -0.31 9.79
CA THR A 307 22.61 -1.66 9.24
C THR A 307 21.38 -2.33 9.86
N ASP A 308 21.03 -2.01 11.11
CA ASP A 308 19.92 -2.61 11.86
C ASP A 308 18.83 -1.59 12.28
N LEU A 309 18.99 -0.30 11.97
CA LEU A 309 18.15 0.78 12.48
C LEU A 309 17.47 1.57 11.36
N LEU A 310 16.15 1.57 11.42
CA LEU A 310 15.28 2.35 10.53
C LEU A 310 14.75 3.58 11.26
N SER A 311 14.88 4.73 10.62
CA SER A 311 14.19 5.98 10.96
C SER A 311 12.84 6.00 10.26
N LEU A 312 11.78 6.16 11.06
CA LEU A 312 10.39 6.20 10.62
C LEU A 312 9.79 7.51 11.11
N ALA A 313 9.83 8.57 10.30
CA ALA A 313 9.30 9.88 10.70
C ALA A 313 7.84 9.76 11.18
N ASN A 314 7.06 8.93 10.48
CA ASN A 314 5.83 8.35 10.99
C ASN A 314 5.83 6.83 10.88
N VAL A 315 5.07 6.18 11.77
CA VAL A 315 4.68 4.78 11.64
C VAL A 315 3.17 4.70 11.66
N ASN A 316 2.61 3.95 10.70
CA ASN A 316 1.18 3.75 10.57
C ASN A 316 0.86 2.24 10.62
N PRO A 317 -0.36 1.85 11.04
CA PRO A 317 -0.69 0.45 11.31
C PRO A 317 -0.85 -0.41 10.06
N ASP A 318 -0.79 0.19 8.87
CA ASP A 318 -1.10 -0.48 7.61
C ASP A 318 0.18 -0.75 6.78
N ALA A 319 1.34 -0.27 7.23
CA ALA A 319 2.62 -0.45 6.56
C ALA A 319 3.28 -1.79 6.94
N GLY A 320 3.65 -2.57 5.93
CA GLY A 320 4.50 -3.75 6.04
C GLY A 320 5.96 -3.44 5.70
N PHE A 321 6.87 -4.23 6.28
CA PHE A 321 8.31 -4.19 6.01
C PHE A 321 8.81 -5.60 5.79
N ALA A 322 9.82 -5.77 4.95
CA ALA A 322 10.52 -7.03 4.76
C ALA A 322 12.02 -6.83 4.98
N VAL A 323 12.70 -7.89 5.43
CA VAL A 323 14.14 -7.86 5.66
C VAL A 323 14.76 -9.15 5.15
N GLN A 324 15.81 -9.01 4.34
CA GLN A 324 16.67 -10.12 3.94
C GLN A 324 17.75 -10.30 5.00
N MET A 325 17.92 -11.55 5.46
CA MET A 325 18.89 -11.93 6.48
C MET A 325 20.07 -12.69 5.85
N SER A 326 21.23 -12.62 6.49
CA SER A 326 22.41 -13.42 6.19
C SER A 326 22.88 -14.19 7.43
N ILE A 327 23.63 -15.27 7.22
CA ILE A 327 24.32 -16.03 8.27
C ILE A 327 25.82 -15.80 8.08
N GLU A 328 26.43 -15.00 8.96
CA GLU A 328 27.86 -14.66 8.93
C GLU A 328 28.70 -15.63 9.76
N GLU A 329 28.11 -16.21 10.81
CA GLU A 329 28.74 -17.23 11.65
C GLU A 329 27.80 -18.44 11.79
N SER A 330 28.38 -19.65 11.83
CA SER A 330 27.63 -20.89 12.02
C SER A 330 26.82 -20.85 13.33
N LEU A 331 25.55 -21.23 13.25
CA LEU A 331 24.60 -21.21 14.37
C LEU A 331 24.70 -22.48 15.23
N THR A 332 25.92 -22.91 15.56
CA THR A 332 26.17 -24.17 16.29
C THR A 332 26.00 -24.05 17.81
N ASP A 333 26.05 -22.83 18.34
CA ASP A 333 26.06 -22.58 19.78
C ASP A 333 24.70 -22.84 20.45
N THR A 334 23.62 -22.80 19.68
CA THR A 334 22.24 -22.91 20.19
C THR A 334 21.33 -23.60 19.19
N SER A 335 20.39 -24.42 19.67
CA SER A 335 19.35 -25.05 18.85
C SER A 335 18.19 -24.12 18.48
N LEU A 336 18.20 -22.88 18.98
CA LEU A 336 17.18 -21.85 18.76
C LEU A 336 17.83 -20.53 18.39
N VAL A 337 17.22 -19.82 17.44
CA VAL A 337 17.54 -18.42 17.14
C VAL A 337 16.34 -17.53 17.38
N CYS A 338 16.60 -16.28 17.73
CA CYS A 338 15.59 -15.31 18.06
C CYS A 338 15.75 -14.07 17.20
N PHE A 339 14.62 -13.50 16.78
CA PHE A 339 14.51 -12.20 16.11
C PHE A 339 13.64 -11.31 16.98
N GLN A 340 14.07 -10.08 17.21
CA GLN A 340 13.32 -9.13 18.02
C GLN A 340 13.25 -7.78 17.33
N THR A 341 12.03 -7.39 16.95
CA THR A 341 11.72 -6.05 16.44
C THR A 341 11.33 -5.16 17.61
N ALA A 342 12.01 -4.03 17.77
CA ALA A 342 11.68 -2.99 18.74
C ALA A 342 11.35 -1.69 18.00
N LEU A 343 10.11 -1.23 18.12
CA LEU A 343 9.59 0.02 17.56
C LEU A 343 9.39 1.03 18.68
N LEU A 344 10.28 2.01 18.76
CA LEU A 344 10.17 3.17 19.65
C LEU A 344 9.42 4.28 18.89
N TYR A 345 8.38 4.86 19.48
CA TYR A 345 7.60 5.93 18.84
C TYR A 345 6.94 6.85 19.87
N THR A 346 6.52 8.03 19.43
CA THR A 346 5.68 8.95 20.20
C THR A 346 4.22 8.73 19.79
N SER A 347 3.37 8.39 20.75
CA SER A 347 1.94 8.18 20.52
C SER A 347 1.25 9.52 20.21
N SER A 348 0.07 9.49 19.62
CA SER A 348 -0.74 10.70 19.42
C SER A 348 -1.19 11.39 20.72
N LYS A 349 -0.92 10.81 21.89
CA LYS A 349 -1.19 11.40 23.21
C LYS A 349 0.07 11.94 23.89
N GLY A 350 1.19 12.02 23.17
CA GLY A 350 2.45 12.55 23.73
C GLY A 350 3.21 11.59 24.63
N GLU A 351 2.94 10.29 24.56
CA GLU A 351 3.68 9.28 25.33
C GLU A 351 4.74 8.63 24.45
N ARG A 352 5.96 8.49 24.98
CA ARG A 352 7.00 7.69 24.34
C ARG A 352 6.77 6.22 24.67
N ARG A 353 6.59 5.38 23.66
CA ARG A 353 6.29 3.95 23.82
C ARG A 353 7.24 3.08 23.01
N ILE A 354 7.49 1.86 23.48
CA ILE A 354 8.30 0.85 22.78
C ILE A 354 7.45 -0.39 22.59
N ARG A 355 7.09 -0.69 21.34
CA ARG A 355 6.45 -1.95 20.98
C ARG A 355 7.51 -2.98 20.62
N VAL A 356 7.44 -4.16 21.21
CA VAL A 356 8.39 -5.25 20.99
C VAL A 356 7.66 -6.47 20.43
N HIS A 357 8.22 -7.05 19.38
CA HIS A 357 7.80 -8.34 18.81
C HIS A 357 9.00 -9.29 18.84
N THR A 358 8.84 -10.47 19.46
CA THR A 358 9.88 -11.50 19.58
C THR A 358 9.45 -12.77 18.87
N LEU A 359 10.28 -13.26 17.94
CA LEU A 359 10.08 -14.51 17.20
C LEU A 359 11.23 -15.46 17.49
N CYS A 360 10.94 -16.69 17.91
CA CYS A 360 11.92 -17.74 18.15
C CYS A 360 11.72 -18.86 17.14
N LEU A 361 12.80 -19.33 16.51
CA LEU A 361 12.80 -20.38 15.49
C LEU A 361 13.84 -21.46 15.81
N PRO A 362 13.58 -22.73 15.47
CA PRO A 362 14.57 -23.81 15.61
C PRO A 362 15.67 -23.71 14.56
N VAL A 363 16.89 -24.09 14.94
CA VAL A 363 18.03 -24.26 14.03
C VAL A 363 18.08 -25.71 13.57
N VAL A 364 18.32 -25.91 12.27
CA VAL A 364 18.38 -27.24 11.64
C VAL A 364 19.65 -27.34 10.80
N THR A 365 20.14 -28.56 10.60
CA THR A 365 21.38 -28.84 9.86
C THR A 365 21.16 -29.65 8.58
N SER A 366 19.93 -30.14 8.35
CA SER A 366 19.57 -30.89 7.15
C SER A 366 18.78 -30.03 6.17
N LEU A 367 19.01 -30.21 4.86
CA LEU A 367 18.20 -29.54 3.83
C LEU A 367 16.72 -29.94 3.90
N ALA A 368 16.44 -31.21 4.25
CA ALA A 368 15.08 -31.70 4.39
C ALA A 368 14.27 -30.87 5.41
N ASP A 369 14.88 -30.54 6.54
CA ASP A 369 14.23 -29.72 7.58
C ASP A 369 14.07 -28.25 7.15
N VAL A 370 15.04 -27.71 6.39
CA VAL A 370 14.92 -26.35 5.81
C VAL A 370 13.71 -26.27 4.89
N TYR A 371 13.53 -27.25 3.99
CA TYR A 371 12.36 -27.31 3.12
C TYR A 371 11.08 -27.53 3.92
N ALA A 372 11.09 -28.37 4.96
CA ALA A 372 9.92 -28.61 5.79
C ALA A 372 9.41 -27.33 6.51
N GLY A 373 10.33 -26.44 6.92
CA GLY A 373 10.03 -25.17 7.57
C GLY A 373 9.75 -23.98 6.65
N ALA A 374 9.80 -24.15 5.33
CA ALA A 374 9.67 -23.05 4.38
C ALA A 374 8.24 -22.48 4.31
N ASP A 375 8.10 -21.17 4.54
CA ASP A 375 6.87 -20.41 4.25
C ASP A 375 6.93 -19.84 2.82
N VAL A 376 6.15 -20.46 1.93
CA VAL A 376 6.13 -20.10 0.51
C VAL A 376 5.57 -18.69 0.25
N GLN A 377 4.62 -18.19 1.06
CA GLN A 377 4.06 -16.86 0.88
C GLN A 377 5.06 -15.79 1.32
N ALA A 378 5.74 -16.02 2.44
CA ALA A 378 6.81 -15.14 2.91
C ALA A 378 7.97 -15.09 1.90
N ALA A 379 8.40 -16.25 1.38
CA ALA A 379 9.44 -16.34 0.36
C ALA A 379 9.09 -15.54 -0.90
N VAL A 380 7.87 -15.70 -1.43
CA VAL A 380 7.40 -14.97 -2.62
C VAL A 380 7.31 -13.46 -2.36
N CYS A 381 6.83 -13.02 -1.20
CA CYS A 381 6.76 -11.60 -0.87
C CYS A 381 8.16 -10.96 -0.73
N LEU A 382 9.13 -11.70 -0.18
CA LEU A 382 10.52 -11.24 -0.13
C LEU A 382 11.15 -11.19 -1.53
N LEU A 383 10.95 -12.22 -2.34
CA LEU A 383 11.40 -12.25 -3.74
C LEU A 383 10.78 -11.12 -4.57
N ALA A 384 9.51 -10.79 -4.36
CA ALA A 384 8.87 -9.65 -4.99
C ALA A 384 9.59 -8.34 -4.64
N ASN A 385 9.98 -8.16 -3.38
CA ASN A 385 10.73 -6.99 -2.94
C ASN A 385 12.13 -6.91 -3.57
N MET A 386 12.84 -8.03 -3.66
CA MET A 386 14.14 -8.13 -4.32
C MET A 386 14.03 -7.88 -5.83
N ALA A 387 12.97 -8.37 -6.47
CA ALA A 387 12.70 -8.17 -7.89
C ALA A 387 12.38 -6.70 -8.21
N VAL A 388 11.70 -5.97 -7.31
CA VAL A 388 11.52 -4.51 -7.46
C VAL A 388 12.89 -3.82 -7.47
N ASP A 389 13.77 -4.13 -6.51
CA ASP A 389 15.08 -3.49 -6.43
C ASP A 389 15.92 -3.83 -7.67
N ARG A 390 15.95 -5.10 -8.09
CA ARG A 390 16.65 -5.55 -9.29
C ARG A 390 16.12 -4.89 -10.57
N SER A 391 14.81 -4.65 -10.66
CA SER A 391 14.19 -4.00 -11.82
C SER A 391 14.70 -2.57 -11.99
N VAL A 392 14.92 -1.86 -10.88
CA VAL A 392 15.39 -0.47 -10.87
C VAL A 392 16.91 -0.38 -10.98
N SER A 393 17.65 -1.27 -10.30
CA SER A 393 19.11 -1.22 -10.25
C SER A 393 19.81 -1.89 -11.43
N SER A 394 19.14 -2.81 -12.12
CA SER A 394 19.67 -3.57 -13.26
C SER A 394 18.69 -3.46 -14.44
N SER A 395 17.76 -4.40 -14.57
CA SER A 395 16.71 -4.35 -15.59
C SER A 395 15.51 -5.20 -15.18
N LEU A 396 14.37 -4.96 -15.83
CA LEU A 396 13.18 -5.80 -15.65
C LEU A 396 13.43 -7.24 -16.11
N SER A 397 14.25 -7.46 -17.14
CA SER A 397 14.61 -8.81 -17.60
C SER A 397 15.34 -9.57 -16.49
N ASP A 398 16.39 -8.97 -15.92
CA ASP A 398 17.19 -9.60 -14.87
C ASP A 398 16.36 -9.93 -13.63
N ALA A 399 15.38 -9.08 -13.30
CA ALA A 399 14.46 -9.34 -12.20
C ALA A 399 13.57 -10.56 -12.48
N ARG A 400 13.05 -10.68 -13.71
CA ARG A 400 12.21 -11.82 -14.12
C ARG A 400 13.02 -13.11 -14.17
N ASP A 401 14.22 -13.07 -14.72
CA ASP A 401 15.10 -14.23 -14.82
C ASP A 401 15.51 -14.70 -13.42
N ALA A 402 15.81 -13.77 -12.49
CA ALA A 402 16.09 -14.11 -11.10
C ALA A 402 14.89 -14.78 -10.38
N LEU A 403 13.66 -14.35 -10.68
CA LEU A 403 12.46 -14.99 -10.13
C LEU A 403 12.29 -16.42 -10.65
N VAL A 404 12.53 -16.66 -11.95
CA VAL A 404 12.50 -18.00 -12.53
C VAL A 404 13.60 -18.88 -11.92
N ASN A 405 14.82 -18.35 -11.84
CA ASN A 405 15.97 -19.06 -11.27
C ASN A 405 15.74 -19.43 -9.79
N ALA A 406 15.07 -18.60 -9.00
CA ALA A 406 14.71 -18.95 -7.63
C ALA A 406 13.87 -20.25 -7.55
N VAL A 407 12.99 -20.50 -8.53
CA VAL A 407 12.22 -21.75 -8.62
C VAL A 407 13.10 -22.90 -9.11
N VAL A 408 13.88 -22.68 -10.16
CA VAL A 408 14.79 -23.70 -10.74
C VAL A 408 15.78 -24.18 -9.69
N ASP A 409 16.50 -23.26 -9.05
CA ASP A 409 17.58 -23.55 -8.11
C ASP A 409 17.06 -24.25 -6.86
N SER A 410 15.95 -23.75 -6.30
CA SER A 410 15.38 -24.33 -5.07
C SER A 410 14.82 -25.74 -5.28
N LEU A 411 14.18 -26.02 -6.42
CA LEU A 411 13.67 -27.36 -6.74
C LEU A 411 14.79 -28.31 -7.17
N SER A 412 15.79 -27.82 -7.90
CA SER A 412 16.99 -28.61 -8.26
C SER A 412 17.76 -29.07 -7.02
N ALA A 413 17.98 -28.18 -6.06
CA ALA A 413 18.62 -28.52 -4.79
C ALA A 413 17.79 -29.52 -3.95
N TYR A 414 16.45 -29.44 -4.00
CA TYR A 414 15.58 -30.43 -3.35
C TYR A 414 15.68 -31.80 -4.02
N ILE A 415 15.57 -31.88 -5.34
CA ILE A 415 15.63 -33.14 -6.10
C ILE A 415 16.97 -33.85 -5.85
N SER A 416 18.06 -33.08 -5.87
CA SER A 416 19.43 -33.58 -5.63
C SER A 416 19.63 -34.12 -4.21
N SER A 417 18.89 -33.61 -3.22
CA SER A 417 19.00 -34.05 -1.82
C SER A 417 17.99 -35.12 -1.42
N ALA A 418 16.83 -35.19 -2.09
CA ALA A 418 15.72 -36.06 -1.72
C ALA A 418 15.59 -37.35 -2.54
N SER A 419 16.21 -37.47 -3.72
CA SER A 419 15.91 -38.60 -4.63
C SER A 419 17.09 -39.14 -5.45
N ASN A 420 17.27 -40.47 -5.43
CA ASN A 420 18.05 -41.25 -6.40
C ASN A 420 17.19 -41.71 -7.61
N LEU A 421 16.02 -41.10 -7.83
CA LEU A 421 15.02 -41.56 -8.82
C LEU A 421 15.18 -40.84 -10.18
N GLN A 422 14.85 -41.56 -11.25
CA GLN A 422 15.01 -41.10 -12.64
C GLN A 422 14.29 -39.77 -12.94
N GLN A 423 15.00 -38.86 -13.62
CA GLN A 423 14.74 -37.44 -13.90
C GLN A 423 13.53 -37.14 -14.84
N SER A 424 12.43 -37.89 -14.79
CA SER A 424 11.30 -37.69 -15.70
C SER A 424 10.17 -36.79 -15.16
N THR A 425 10.15 -36.49 -13.86
CA THR A 425 9.08 -35.71 -13.22
C THR A 425 9.61 -34.56 -12.36
N LEU A 426 8.90 -33.43 -12.36
CA LEU A 426 9.22 -32.29 -11.49
C LEU A 426 8.68 -32.58 -10.07
N ILE A 427 9.59 -32.71 -9.11
CA ILE A 427 9.26 -33.00 -7.71
C ILE A 427 9.47 -31.74 -6.88
N ALA A 428 8.49 -31.40 -6.04
CA ALA A 428 8.57 -30.31 -5.07
C ALA A 428 8.13 -30.79 -3.68
N PRO A 429 8.73 -30.27 -2.58
CA PRO A 429 8.26 -30.56 -1.24
C PRO A 429 6.87 -29.93 -1.01
N ASN A 430 6.08 -30.49 -0.09
CA ASN A 430 4.71 -30.00 0.16
C ASN A 430 4.66 -28.51 0.56
N SER A 431 5.68 -28.02 1.27
CA SER A 431 5.84 -26.61 1.64
C SER A 431 5.99 -25.67 0.44
N LEU A 432 6.60 -26.14 -0.66
CA LEU A 432 6.85 -25.35 -1.87
C LEU A 432 5.98 -25.76 -3.07
N LYS A 433 4.94 -26.57 -2.88
CA LYS A 433 4.07 -27.02 -3.98
C LYS A 433 3.40 -25.87 -4.77
N LEU A 434 3.17 -24.73 -4.12
CA LEU A 434 2.59 -23.53 -4.74
C LEU A 434 3.66 -22.54 -5.21
N PHE A 435 4.94 -22.81 -4.98
CA PHE A 435 6.02 -21.86 -5.26
C PHE A 435 6.13 -21.53 -6.76
N PRO A 436 6.12 -22.51 -7.69
CA PRO A 436 6.10 -22.19 -9.12
C PRO A 436 4.86 -21.39 -9.54
N LEU A 437 3.69 -21.71 -8.95
CA LEU A 437 2.43 -21.01 -9.26
C LEU A 437 2.50 -19.53 -8.84
N TYR A 438 2.97 -19.25 -7.63
CA TYR A 438 3.08 -17.88 -7.14
C TYR A 438 4.16 -17.08 -7.88
N VAL A 439 5.27 -17.70 -8.29
CA VAL A 439 6.26 -17.04 -9.13
C VAL A 439 5.71 -16.73 -10.52
N LEU A 440 4.95 -17.63 -11.13
CA LEU A 440 4.24 -17.34 -12.39
C LEU A 440 3.25 -16.17 -12.22
N ALA A 441 2.48 -16.16 -11.13
CA ALA A 441 1.57 -15.07 -10.82
C ALA A 441 2.31 -13.74 -10.69
N LEU A 442 3.47 -13.75 -10.01
CA LEU A 442 4.32 -12.57 -9.85
C LEU A 442 4.90 -12.08 -11.19
N LEU A 443 5.35 -12.99 -12.07
CA LEU A 443 5.83 -12.66 -13.42
C LEU A 443 4.74 -12.04 -14.32
N LYS A 444 3.46 -12.32 -14.04
CA LYS A 444 2.28 -11.75 -14.72
C LYS A 444 1.71 -10.52 -14.01
N GLN A 445 2.18 -10.21 -12.80
CA GLN A 445 1.74 -9.06 -12.03
C GLN A 445 2.18 -7.73 -12.69
N LYS A 446 1.40 -6.67 -12.55
CA LYS A 446 1.59 -5.37 -13.21
C LYS A 446 3.02 -4.77 -13.07
N ALA A 447 3.71 -5.01 -11.96
CA ALA A 447 5.08 -4.60 -11.70
C ALA A 447 6.07 -5.27 -12.67
N PHE A 448 5.88 -6.56 -12.98
CA PHE A 448 6.87 -7.37 -13.70
C PHE A 448 6.42 -7.90 -15.07
N ARG A 449 5.14 -7.75 -15.40
CA ARG A 449 4.60 -8.22 -16.69
C ARG A 449 5.22 -7.47 -17.86
N THR A 450 5.40 -8.18 -18.96
CA THR A 450 5.88 -7.69 -20.26
C THR A 450 4.91 -8.13 -21.36
N GLY A 451 5.00 -7.53 -22.55
CA GLY A 451 4.15 -7.85 -23.70
C GLY A 451 2.72 -7.31 -23.63
N THR A 452 2.18 -7.07 -22.44
CA THR A 452 0.91 -6.34 -22.25
C THR A 452 1.18 -4.85 -21.98
N SER A 453 0.48 -3.97 -22.69
CA SER A 453 0.55 -2.52 -22.47
C SER A 453 0.32 -2.17 -21.00
N THR A 454 1.28 -1.49 -20.39
CA THR A 454 1.24 -1.07 -18.99
C THR A 454 1.77 0.35 -18.88
N ARG A 455 0.93 1.28 -18.39
CA ARG A 455 1.36 2.65 -18.12
C ARG A 455 2.47 2.66 -17.06
N LEU A 456 3.43 3.57 -17.19
CA LEU A 456 4.58 3.60 -16.29
C LEU A 456 4.19 3.86 -14.83
N ASP A 457 3.31 4.83 -14.57
CA ASP A 457 2.83 5.14 -13.21
C ASP A 457 2.10 3.95 -12.57
N ASP A 458 1.34 3.21 -13.37
CA ASP A 458 0.65 1.98 -12.98
C ASP A 458 1.63 0.90 -12.51
N ARG A 459 2.73 0.70 -13.26
CA ARG A 459 3.80 -0.24 -12.92
C ARG A 459 4.53 0.20 -11.66
N VAL A 460 4.90 1.47 -11.57
CA VAL A 460 5.59 2.02 -10.40
C VAL A 460 4.71 1.92 -9.15
N TYR A 461 3.40 2.18 -9.27
CA TYR A 461 2.48 2.01 -8.16
C TYR A 461 2.42 0.56 -7.69
N ALA A 462 2.37 -0.41 -8.61
CA ALA A 462 2.45 -1.83 -8.25
C ALA A 462 3.75 -2.17 -7.50
N MET A 463 4.90 -1.62 -7.91
CA MET A 463 6.17 -1.76 -7.19
C MET A 463 6.14 -1.10 -5.80
N CYS A 464 5.49 0.06 -5.66
CA CYS A 464 5.31 0.72 -4.37
C CYS A 464 4.42 -0.09 -3.41
N GLN A 465 3.39 -0.75 -3.94
CA GLN A 465 2.53 -1.64 -3.15
C GLN A 465 3.30 -2.88 -2.68
N ILE A 466 4.15 -3.50 -3.52
CA ILE A 466 5.03 -4.60 -3.10
C ILE A 466 5.94 -4.20 -1.94
N LYS A 467 6.45 -2.95 -1.96
CA LYS A 467 7.36 -2.44 -0.91
C LYS A 467 6.68 -2.18 0.43
N SER A 468 5.36 -1.98 0.48
CA SER A 468 4.70 -1.43 1.68
C SER A 468 3.48 -2.22 2.17
N GLN A 469 2.97 -3.17 1.39
CA GLN A 469 1.82 -3.97 1.80
C GLN A 469 2.21 -5.10 2.75
N PRO A 470 1.45 -5.34 3.83
CA PRO A 470 1.55 -6.55 4.64
C PRO A 470 1.31 -7.82 3.80
N LEU A 471 1.94 -8.93 4.19
CA LEU A 471 1.94 -10.20 3.46
C LEU A 471 0.55 -10.64 2.98
N GLY A 472 -0.44 -10.67 3.89
CA GLY A 472 -1.80 -11.12 3.55
C GLY A 472 -2.52 -10.25 2.51
N HIS A 473 -2.21 -8.95 2.45
CA HIS A 473 -2.77 -8.04 1.44
C HIS A 473 -1.98 -8.12 0.13
N LEU A 474 -0.65 -8.22 0.21
CA LEU A 474 0.22 -8.36 -0.95
C LEU A 474 -0.06 -9.65 -1.71
N MET A 475 -0.30 -10.77 -1.01
CA MET A 475 -0.61 -12.05 -1.65
C MET A 475 -1.87 -11.98 -2.52
N LYS A 476 -2.90 -11.23 -2.12
CA LYS A 476 -4.11 -11.01 -2.94
C LYS A 476 -3.83 -10.18 -4.20
N MET A 477 -2.80 -9.34 -4.18
CA MET A 477 -2.36 -8.58 -5.36
C MET A 477 -1.46 -9.39 -6.30
N ILE A 478 -0.73 -10.38 -5.77
CA ILE A 478 0.12 -11.30 -6.54
C ILE A 478 -0.74 -12.41 -7.16
N HIS A 479 -1.52 -13.09 -6.32
CA HIS A 479 -2.40 -14.19 -6.68
C HIS A 479 -3.81 -13.89 -6.14
N PRO A 480 -4.69 -13.27 -6.96
CA PRO A 480 -6.06 -12.97 -6.58
C PRO A 480 -6.84 -14.17 -6.07
N ASN A 481 -7.84 -13.91 -5.24
CA ASN A 481 -8.76 -14.94 -4.77
C ASN A 481 -10.02 -14.93 -5.64
N LEU A 482 -10.29 -16.04 -6.35
CA LEU A 482 -11.49 -16.20 -7.18
C LEU A 482 -12.53 -17.05 -6.45
N TYR A 483 -13.78 -16.62 -6.46
CA TYR A 483 -14.92 -17.28 -5.83
C TYR A 483 -16.09 -17.36 -6.79
N ARG A 484 -16.86 -18.44 -6.75
CA ARG A 484 -18.17 -18.52 -7.41
C ARG A 484 -19.24 -17.98 -6.46
N ILE A 485 -20.05 -17.02 -6.91
CA ILE A 485 -20.99 -16.28 -6.05
C ILE A 485 -22.46 -16.39 -6.48
N ASP A 486 -22.78 -17.04 -7.60
CA ASP A 486 -24.18 -17.29 -7.99
C ASP A 486 -24.90 -18.32 -7.11
N ARG A 487 -24.15 -19.09 -6.30
CA ARG A 487 -24.67 -20.18 -5.47
C ARG A 487 -24.13 -20.14 -4.04
N LEU A 488 -24.15 -18.95 -3.42
CA LEU A 488 -23.73 -18.81 -2.01
C LEU A 488 -24.71 -19.51 -1.06
N THR A 489 -24.15 -20.29 -0.14
CA THR A 489 -24.88 -21.10 0.85
C THR A 489 -24.46 -20.72 2.27
N ASP A 490 -25.28 -21.13 3.24
CA ASP A 490 -24.95 -21.01 4.67
C ASP A 490 -24.09 -22.19 5.17
N GLU A 491 -23.98 -23.27 4.39
CA GLU A 491 -23.06 -24.37 4.68
C GLU A 491 -21.61 -23.87 4.73
N GLY A 492 -20.96 -24.03 5.88
CA GLY A 492 -19.61 -23.51 6.13
C GLY A 492 -19.53 -22.01 6.37
N ALA A 493 -20.67 -21.30 6.41
CA ALA A 493 -20.69 -19.88 6.74
C ALA A 493 -20.27 -19.64 8.19
N ILE A 494 -19.71 -18.45 8.43
CA ILE A 494 -19.28 -18.01 9.76
C ILE A 494 -20.20 -16.90 10.27
N HIS A 495 -20.30 -16.78 11.58
CA HIS A 495 -21.01 -15.67 12.24
C HIS A 495 -20.00 -14.59 12.64
N VAL A 496 -20.13 -13.40 12.04
CA VAL A 496 -19.27 -12.24 12.34
C VAL A 496 -20.17 -11.01 12.46
N ASN A 497 -20.02 -10.25 13.56
CA ASN A 497 -20.82 -9.04 13.83
C ASN A 497 -22.33 -9.28 13.70
N ASP A 498 -22.84 -10.36 14.29
CA ASP A 498 -24.24 -10.80 14.24
C ASP A 498 -24.80 -11.07 12.82
N ARG A 499 -23.93 -11.25 11.82
CA ARG A 499 -24.30 -11.58 10.44
C ARG A 499 -23.74 -12.94 10.02
N VAL A 500 -24.53 -13.68 9.24
CA VAL A 500 -24.07 -14.90 8.56
C VAL A 500 -23.25 -14.48 7.33
N VAL A 501 -22.01 -14.96 7.25
CA VAL A 501 -21.07 -14.66 6.16
C VAL A 501 -20.73 -15.95 5.42
N PRO A 502 -21.21 -16.13 4.17
CA PRO A 502 -20.85 -17.28 3.34
C PRO A 502 -19.34 -17.44 3.16
N GLN A 503 -18.86 -18.69 3.06
CA GLN A 503 -17.44 -19.02 2.83
C GLN A 503 -17.28 -19.89 1.56
N PRO A 504 -17.48 -19.31 0.35
CA PRO A 504 -17.30 -20.06 -0.88
C PRO A 504 -15.84 -20.51 -1.04
N PRO A 505 -15.58 -21.72 -1.58
CA PRO A 505 -14.22 -22.20 -1.76
C PRO A 505 -13.48 -21.42 -2.85
N LEU A 506 -12.18 -21.24 -2.64
CA LEU A 506 -11.27 -20.62 -3.61
C LEU A 506 -11.23 -21.43 -4.91
N GLN A 507 -11.28 -20.73 -6.03
CA GLN A 507 -11.13 -21.28 -7.37
C GLN A 507 -9.72 -20.98 -7.91
N LYS A 508 -9.24 -21.89 -8.75
CA LYS A 508 -8.03 -21.70 -9.55
C LYS A 508 -8.18 -20.50 -10.48
N LEU A 509 -7.06 -19.81 -10.76
CA LEU A 509 -7.06 -18.61 -11.61
C LEU A 509 -6.94 -19.00 -13.09
N SER A 510 -7.95 -19.73 -13.57
CA SER A 510 -8.07 -20.17 -14.96
C SER A 510 -9.50 -19.99 -15.47
N ALA A 511 -9.63 -19.64 -16.74
CA ALA A 511 -10.89 -19.56 -17.45
C ALA A 511 -11.65 -20.91 -17.46
N GLU A 512 -10.96 -22.04 -17.28
CA GLU A 512 -11.59 -23.36 -17.11
C GLU A 512 -12.58 -23.42 -15.94
N LYS A 513 -12.40 -22.56 -14.91
CA LYS A 513 -13.32 -22.47 -13.77
C LYS A 513 -14.51 -21.55 -14.02
N LEU A 514 -14.49 -20.74 -15.07
CA LEU A 514 -15.52 -19.76 -15.38
C LEU A 514 -16.63 -20.40 -16.21
N THR A 515 -17.61 -20.98 -15.54
CA THR A 515 -18.81 -21.48 -16.21
C THR A 515 -19.62 -20.33 -16.79
N ARG A 516 -20.06 -20.44 -18.05
CA ARG A 516 -20.91 -19.42 -18.72
C ARG A 516 -22.24 -19.15 -18.03
N GLU A 517 -22.68 -20.05 -17.17
CA GLU A 517 -23.91 -19.97 -16.37
C GLU A 517 -23.71 -19.38 -14.97
N GLY A 518 -22.46 -19.05 -14.60
CA GLY A 518 -22.13 -18.59 -13.25
C GLY A 518 -21.83 -17.10 -13.15
N ALA A 519 -21.73 -16.64 -11.90
CA ALA A 519 -21.19 -15.34 -11.53
C ALA A 519 -20.01 -15.54 -10.58
N PHE A 520 -18.92 -14.82 -10.83
CA PHE A 520 -17.66 -15.04 -10.11
C PHE A 520 -17.11 -13.73 -9.56
N LEU A 521 -16.73 -13.73 -8.28
CA LEU A 521 -16.04 -12.62 -7.64
C LEU A 521 -14.55 -12.90 -7.61
N MET A 522 -13.74 -11.95 -8.08
CA MET A 522 -12.30 -11.97 -7.94
C MET A 522 -11.84 -10.83 -7.03
N ASP A 523 -11.17 -11.18 -5.94
CA ASP A 523 -10.53 -10.27 -5.01
C ASP A 523 -9.05 -10.12 -5.36
N CYS A 524 -8.69 -9.01 -6.04
CA CYS A 524 -7.33 -8.68 -6.44
C CYS A 524 -6.59 -7.81 -5.41
N GLY A 525 -7.06 -7.76 -4.15
CA GLY A 525 -6.50 -6.91 -3.10
C GLY A 525 -7.01 -5.46 -3.17
N SER A 526 -6.71 -4.74 -4.25
CA SER A 526 -7.04 -3.31 -4.42
C SER A 526 -8.30 -3.04 -5.25
N ILE A 527 -8.81 -4.05 -5.94
CA ILE A 527 -10.05 -4.00 -6.74
C ILE A 527 -10.78 -5.35 -6.62
N PHE A 528 -12.10 -5.30 -6.65
CA PHE A 528 -12.98 -6.45 -6.79
C PHE A 528 -13.61 -6.44 -8.18
N TYR A 529 -13.56 -7.59 -8.83
CA TYR A 529 -14.31 -7.82 -10.05
C TYR A 529 -15.43 -8.81 -9.81
N ILE A 530 -16.61 -8.55 -10.36
CA ILE A 530 -17.66 -9.56 -10.51
C ILE A 530 -17.82 -9.83 -11.99
N TRP A 531 -17.40 -11.00 -12.46
CA TRP A 531 -17.63 -11.43 -13.83
C TRP A 531 -18.95 -12.17 -13.94
N ILE A 532 -19.77 -11.77 -14.92
CA ILE A 532 -21.07 -12.37 -15.22
C ILE A 532 -20.99 -13.13 -16.55
N GLY A 533 -21.20 -14.44 -16.49
CA GLY A 533 -21.29 -15.28 -17.67
C GLY A 533 -22.51 -14.92 -18.53
N LYS A 534 -22.39 -15.08 -19.86
CA LYS A 534 -23.45 -14.72 -20.82
C LYS A 534 -24.77 -15.46 -20.57
N ASN A 535 -24.71 -16.68 -20.04
CA ASN A 535 -25.87 -17.52 -19.72
C ASN A 535 -26.11 -17.59 -18.21
N CYS A 536 -25.62 -16.60 -17.44
CA CYS A 536 -25.81 -16.56 -15.99
C CYS A 536 -27.30 -16.63 -15.65
N ASP A 537 -27.63 -17.42 -14.62
CA ASP A 537 -29.01 -17.60 -14.19
C ASP A 537 -29.69 -16.24 -13.89
N ASN A 538 -30.87 -16.03 -14.47
CA ASN A 538 -31.64 -14.82 -14.29
C ASN A 538 -32.05 -14.61 -12.82
N SER A 539 -32.10 -15.68 -12.00
CA SER A 539 -32.30 -15.55 -10.55
C SER A 539 -31.22 -14.67 -9.92
N PHE A 540 -29.94 -14.92 -10.20
CA PHE A 540 -28.83 -14.10 -9.70
C PHE A 540 -28.89 -12.67 -10.26
N ILE A 541 -29.17 -12.52 -11.55
CA ILE A 541 -29.21 -11.20 -12.21
C ILE A 541 -30.33 -10.34 -11.61
N LYS A 542 -31.51 -10.92 -11.38
CA LYS A 542 -32.65 -10.22 -10.80
C LYS A 542 -32.46 -9.98 -9.30
N ASP A 543 -32.13 -11.02 -8.56
CA ASP A 543 -32.17 -10.99 -7.10
C ASP A 543 -30.90 -10.39 -6.49
N VAL A 544 -29.76 -10.38 -7.19
CA VAL A 544 -28.50 -9.78 -6.70
C VAL A 544 -28.15 -8.49 -7.44
N LEU A 545 -28.26 -8.46 -8.78
CA LEU A 545 -27.90 -7.27 -9.57
C LEU A 545 -29.06 -6.30 -9.77
N GLY A 546 -30.31 -6.71 -9.55
CA GLY A 546 -31.49 -5.85 -9.68
C GLY A 546 -31.94 -5.59 -11.13
N TYR A 547 -31.56 -6.45 -12.07
CA TYR A 547 -31.88 -6.30 -13.50
C TYR A 547 -32.69 -7.50 -14.01
N PRO A 548 -33.61 -7.32 -14.98
CA PRO A 548 -34.47 -8.41 -15.44
C PRO A 548 -33.73 -9.53 -16.18
N ASN A 549 -32.61 -9.22 -16.84
CA ASN A 549 -31.80 -10.20 -17.60
C ASN A 549 -30.38 -9.68 -17.91
N TYR A 550 -29.51 -10.55 -18.40
CA TYR A 550 -28.11 -10.22 -18.74
C TYR A 550 -27.97 -8.99 -19.66
N ALA A 551 -28.84 -8.85 -20.66
CA ALA A 551 -28.75 -7.74 -21.62
C ALA A 551 -28.95 -6.38 -20.93
N SER A 552 -29.89 -6.31 -19.98
CA SER A 552 -30.21 -5.09 -19.23
C SER A 552 -29.17 -4.64 -18.19
N VAL A 553 -28.20 -5.50 -17.82
CA VAL A 553 -27.12 -5.12 -16.91
C VAL A 553 -26.22 -4.07 -17.60
N PRO A 554 -26.00 -2.89 -16.98
CA PRO A 554 -25.17 -1.84 -17.56
C PRO A 554 -23.69 -2.22 -17.53
N GLN A 555 -22.92 -1.70 -18.49
CA GLN A 555 -21.49 -2.01 -18.61
C GLN A 555 -20.63 -1.44 -17.48
N LYS A 556 -21.07 -0.34 -16.86
CA LYS A 556 -20.35 0.37 -15.77
C LYS A 556 -21.11 0.25 -14.45
N LEU A 557 -21.40 -0.97 -14.03
CA LEU A 557 -21.97 -1.23 -12.70
C LEU A 557 -20.85 -1.41 -11.69
N THR A 558 -20.84 -0.55 -10.66
CA THR A 558 -19.69 -0.45 -9.72
C THR A 558 -20.11 -0.62 -8.26
N GLN A 559 -21.38 -0.91 -8.03
CA GLN A 559 -21.98 -1.18 -6.72
C GLN A 559 -23.03 -2.29 -6.90
N LEU A 560 -23.28 -3.05 -5.83
CA LEU A 560 -24.43 -3.95 -5.79
C LEU A 560 -25.62 -3.21 -5.16
N PRO A 561 -26.83 -3.35 -5.72
CA PRO A 561 -28.02 -2.77 -5.10
C PRO A 561 -28.33 -3.45 -3.77
N GLU A 562 -28.86 -2.67 -2.85
CA GLU A 562 -29.43 -3.17 -1.60
C GLU A 562 -30.84 -3.70 -1.88
N LEU A 563 -30.92 -5.00 -2.20
CA LEU A 563 -32.18 -5.70 -2.47
C LEU A 563 -32.58 -6.54 -1.25
N ASP A 564 -33.88 -6.60 -1.00
CA ASP A 564 -34.49 -7.45 0.02
C ASP A 564 -34.69 -8.88 -0.53
N THR A 565 -33.56 -9.53 -0.81
CA THR A 565 -33.50 -10.93 -1.23
C THR A 565 -32.36 -11.62 -0.48
N LEU A 566 -32.56 -12.90 -0.16
CA LEU A 566 -31.57 -13.69 0.57
C LEU A 566 -30.23 -13.79 -0.18
N SER A 567 -30.27 -13.89 -1.50
CA SER A 567 -29.09 -13.96 -2.36
C SER A 567 -28.31 -12.63 -2.40
N SER A 568 -29.01 -11.48 -2.44
CA SER A 568 -28.37 -10.17 -2.33
C SER A 568 -27.73 -9.99 -0.96
N GLU A 569 -28.45 -10.34 0.12
CA GLU A 569 -27.93 -10.24 1.48
C GLU A 569 -26.65 -11.08 1.65
N ARG A 570 -26.65 -12.33 1.20
CA ARG A 570 -25.47 -13.21 1.22
C ARG A 570 -24.30 -12.63 0.44
N ALA A 571 -24.53 -12.15 -0.78
CA ALA A 571 -23.49 -11.55 -1.61
C ALA A 571 -22.90 -10.29 -0.97
N ARG A 572 -23.75 -9.38 -0.46
CA ARG A 572 -23.32 -8.17 0.23
C ARG A 572 -22.60 -8.47 1.54
N SER A 573 -23.07 -9.45 2.32
CA SER A 573 -22.43 -9.91 3.55
C SER A 573 -21.01 -10.43 3.28
N PHE A 574 -20.86 -11.30 2.27
CA PHE A 574 -19.55 -11.81 1.86
C PHE A 574 -18.61 -10.70 1.39
N ILE A 575 -19.09 -9.77 0.56
CA ILE A 575 -18.29 -8.63 0.08
C ILE A 575 -17.92 -7.68 1.22
N SER A 576 -18.83 -7.42 2.17
CA SER A 576 -18.54 -6.60 3.35
C SER A 576 -17.44 -7.24 4.18
N TRP A 577 -17.53 -8.53 4.46
CA TRP A 577 -16.49 -9.27 5.18
C TRP A 577 -15.12 -9.18 4.49
N LEU A 578 -15.07 -9.30 3.16
CA LEU A 578 -13.83 -9.11 2.40
C LEU A 578 -13.27 -7.68 2.50
N ARG A 579 -14.12 -6.65 2.64
CA ARG A 579 -13.71 -5.25 2.83
C ARG A 579 -13.24 -4.98 4.25
N ASP A 580 -13.93 -5.52 5.25
CA ASP A 580 -13.63 -5.32 6.66
C ASP A 580 -12.31 -5.97 7.07
N SER A 581 -11.86 -6.98 6.31
CA SER A 581 -10.59 -7.67 6.53
C SER A 581 -9.34 -6.87 6.08
N ARG A 582 -9.45 -5.60 5.67
CA ARG A 582 -8.33 -4.82 5.14
C ARG A 582 -8.52 -3.31 5.40
N PRO A 583 -7.44 -2.50 5.35
CA PRO A 583 -7.54 -1.08 5.69
C PRO A 583 -8.09 -0.20 4.55
N LEU A 584 -7.80 -0.53 3.29
CA LEU A 584 -8.21 0.26 2.12
C LEU A 584 -9.46 -0.31 1.47
N SER A 585 -10.29 0.53 0.86
CA SER A 585 -11.54 0.08 0.24
C SER A 585 -11.33 -0.26 -1.24
N PRO A 586 -11.44 -1.54 -1.66
CA PRO A 586 -11.33 -1.88 -3.07
C PRO A 586 -12.51 -1.33 -3.87
N VAL A 587 -12.29 -0.83 -5.08
CA VAL A 587 -13.40 -0.53 -5.99
C VAL A 587 -14.07 -1.83 -6.41
N LEU A 588 -15.39 -1.84 -6.57
CA LEU A 588 -16.10 -2.98 -7.16
C LEU A 588 -16.42 -2.67 -8.62
N GLN A 589 -16.20 -3.62 -9.52
CA GLN A 589 -16.58 -3.51 -10.92
C GLN A 589 -17.25 -4.80 -11.40
N VAL A 590 -18.47 -4.68 -11.91
CA VAL A 590 -19.18 -5.78 -12.55
C VAL A 590 -18.84 -5.78 -14.03
N ILE A 591 -18.42 -6.94 -14.54
CA ILE A 591 -17.91 -7.14 -15.90
C ILE A 591 -18.77 -8.17 -16.61
N LYS A 592 -19.35 -7.76 -17.74
CA LYS A 592 -20.03 -8.65 -18.68
C LYS A 592 -19.01 -9.27 -19.63
N ASP A 593 -19.29 -10.49 -20.10
CA ASP A 593 -18.52 -11.18 -21.15
C ASP A 593 -18.25 -10.34 -22.42
N GLU A 594 -19.16 -9.42 -22.79
CA GLU A 594 -19.01 -8.54 -23.96
C GLU A 594 -18.32 -7.20 -23.64
N SER A 595 -17.95 -6.96 -22.37
CA SER A 595 -17.35 -5.69 -21.94
C SER A 595 -15.91 -5.55 -22.42
N PRO A 596 -15.46 -4.36 -22.86
CA PRO A 596 -14.03 -4.11 -23.12
C PRO A 596 -13.17 -4.29 -21.86
N ALA A 597 -13.74 -4.11 -20.67
CA ALA A 597 -13.06 -4.36 -19.38
C ALA A 597 -12.84 -5.85 -19.07
N LYS A 598 -13.37 -6.77 -19.90
CA LYS A 598 -13.12 -8.21 -19.77
C LYS A 598 -11.63 -8.52 -19.76
N THR A 599 -10.86 -7.82 -20.60
CA THR A 599 -9.41 -8.01 -20.69
C THR A 599 -8.72 -7.78 -19.35
N ASP A 600 -9.17 -6.81 -18.55
CA ASP A 600 -8.61 -6.54 -17.22
C ASP A 600 -8.87 -7.68 -16.23
N PHE A 601 -10.05 -8.31 -16.28
CA PHE A 601 -10.34 -9.50 -15.50
C PHE A 601 -9.52 -10.72 -15.93
N PHE A 602 -9.44 -10.96 -17.25
CA PHE A 602 -8.77 -12.14 -17.80
C PHE A 602 -7.24 -12.07 -17.63
N HIS A 603 -6.66 -10.88 -17.54
CA HIS A 603 -5.25 -10.71 -17.16
C HIS A 603 -4.90 -11.29 -15.78
N HIS A 604 -5.90 -11.46 -14.90
CA HIS A 604 -5.71 -12.06 -13.58
C HIS A 604 -5.89 -13.58 -13.55
N LEU A 605 -6.31 -14.21 -14.66
CA LEU A 605 -6.36 -15.67 -14.79
C LEU A 605 -4.95 -16.20 -15.12
N ILE A 606 -4.07 -16.08 -14.13
CA ILE A 606 -2.62 -16.27 -14.29
C ILE A 606 -2.21 -17.70 -14.65
N GLU A 607 -3.08 -18.70 -14.51
CA GLU A 607 -2.78 -20.07 -14.92
C GLU A 607 -2.91 -20.26 -16.44
N ASP A 608 -3.64 -19.39 -17.13
CA ASP A 608 -3.88 -19.48 -18.56
C ASP A 608 -2.73 -18.89 -19.39
N ARG A 609 -2.55 -19.39 -20.62
CA ARG A 609 -1.59 -18.82 -21.58
C ARG A 609 -2.06 -17.44 -22.03
N THR A 610 -1.12 -16.50 -22.14
CA THR A 610 -1.35 -15.21 -22.82
C THR A 610 -0.37 -15.04 -23.98
N GLU A 611 -0.52 -13.98 -24.77
CA GLU A 611 0.31 -13.73 -25.96
C GLU A 611 1.82 -13.73 -25.67
N ALA A 612 2.22 -13.24 -24.49
CA ALA A 612 3.62 -13.05 -24.12
C ALA A 612 4.04 -13.79 -22.84
N ALA A 613 3.20 -14.67 -22.29
CA ALA A 613 3.52 -15.40 -21.07
C ALA A 613 2.96 -16.83 -21.07
N PHE A 614 3.72 -17.74 -20.46
CA PHE A 614 3.37 -19.15 -20.32
C PHE A 614 2.06 -19.36 -19.56
N SER A 615 1.31 -20.40 -19.92
CA SER A 615 0.37 -21.06 -19.00
C SER A 615 1.12 -21.70 -17.82
N TYR A 616 0.38 -22.10 -16.79
CA TYR A 616 0.97 -22.82 -15.66
C TYR A 616 1.65 -24.13 -16.10
N TYR A 617 1.02 -24.89 -16.99
CA TYR A 617 1.61 -26.11 -17.54
C TYR A 617 2.91 -25.84 -18.31
N GLU A 618 2.90 -24.89 -19.25
CA GLU A 618 4.10 -24.52 -20.01
C GLU A 618 5.22 -24.00 -19.10
N PHE A 619 4.87 -23.28 -18.03
CA PHE A 619 5.84 -22.80 -17.05
C PHE A 619 6.49 -23.97 -16.29
N LEU A 620 5.73 -24.96 -15.85
CA LEU A 620 6.31 -26.16 -15.20
C LEU A 620 7.22 -26.94 -16.15
N VAL A 621 6.84 -27.09 -17.42
CA VAL A 621 7.69 -27.72 -18.44
C VAL A 621 8.98 -26.91 -18.64
N HIS A 622 8.89 -25.58 -18.67
CA HIS A 622 10.06 -24.71 -18.76
C HIS A 622 11.00 -24.90 -17.56
N ILE A 623 10.47 -24.89 -16.33
CA ILE A 623 11.25 -25.14 -15.11
C ILE A 623 11.93 -26.52 -15.18
N GLN A 624 11.20 -27.56 -15.56
CA GLN A 624 11.75 -28.91 -15.71
C GLN A 624 12.90 -28.94 -16.73
N GLN A 625 12.75 -28.29 -17.87
CA GLN A 625 13.81 -28.20 -18.88
C GLN A 625 15.06 -27.49 -18.37
N GLN A 626 14.92 -26.46 -17.52
CA GLN A 626 16.08 -25.76 -16.94
C GLN A 626 16.76 -26.58 -15.85
N ILE A 627 16.02 -27.37 -15.08
CA ILE A 627 16.59 -28.27 -14.05
C ILE A 627 17.35 -29.44 -14.69
N CYS A 628 16.89 -29.92 -15.86
CA CYS A 628 17.54 -31.02 -16.58
C CYS A 628 18.79 -30.61 -17.40
N LYS A 629 19.07 -29.31 -17.53
CA LYS A 629 20.31 -28.80 -18.14
C LYS A 629 21.42 -28.78 -17.10
#